data_AF-A0A9D4CWM5-F1
#
_entry.id   AF-A0A9D4CWM5-F1
#
_cell.length_a   1.000
_cell.length_b   1.000
_cell.length_c   1.000
_cell.angle_alpha   90.00
_cell.angle_beta   90.00
_cell.angle_gamma   90.00
#
_symmetry.space_group_name_H-M   'P 1'
#
loop_
_entity.id
_entity.type
_entity.pdbx_description
1 polymer ?
#
loop_
_entity_poly.entity_id
_entity_poly.type
_entity_poly.pdbx_seq_one_letter_code
_entity_poly.pdbx_strand_id
1 'polypeptide(L)'
;MDCRNFLLYDDLYDAQQRLRRACSQIAHISRRLEAARFRYSAAAGDENCPLRLVSKNRVMVCEGVLTAYFQYASRKERTIKRIRKILFVEGEEEEEYESEEEDDDA
;
A
#
# COMPACT_ATOMS: atom_id res chain seq x y z
N MET A 1 17.30 -6.73 25.76
CA MET A 1 16.17 -6.53 24.82
C MET A 1 14.92 -6.37 25.65
N ASP A 2 14.38 -5.15 25.72
CA ASP A 2 13.13 -4.85 26.44
C ASP A 2 11.95 -5.56 25.75
N CYS A 3 11.02 -6.14 26.52
CA CYS A 3 9.83 -6.84 25.99
C CYS A 3 9.00 -5.94 25.07
N ARG A 4 9.04 -4.62 25.29
CA ARG A 4 8.41 -3.61 24.42
C ARG A 4 8.95 -3.64 22.99
N ASN A 5 10.26 -3.79 22.81
CA ASN A 5 10.88 -3.80 21.47
C ASN A 5 10.51 -5.08 20.72
N PHE A 6 10.43 -6.22 21.41
CA PHE A 6 10.00 -7.48 20.80
C PHE A 6 8.59 -7.39 20.19
N LEU A 7 7.63 -6.80 20.94
CA LEU A 7 6.26 -6.59 20.45
C LEU A 7 6.23 -5.64 19.24
N LEU A 8 7.03 -4.58 19.26
CA LEU A 8 7.12 -3.64 18.14
C LEU A 8 7.69 -4.27 16.87
N TYR A 9 8.63 -5.21 16.98
CA TYR A 9 9.13 -5.97 15.83
C TYR A 9 8.07 -6.92 15.25
N ASP A 10 7.28 -7.57 16.09
CA ASP A 10 6.18 -8.44 15.63
C ASP A 10 5.09 -7.62 14.92
N ASP A 11 4.68 -6.49 15.52
CA ASP A 11 3.74 -5.54 14.91
C ASP A 11 4.24 -4.98 13.57
N LEU A 12 5.55 -4.68 13.49
CA LEU A 12 6.19 -4.24 12.25
C LEU A 12 6.12 -5.33 11.17
N TYR A 13 6.42 -6.58 11.53
CA TYR A 13 6.38 -7.71 10.62
C TYR A 13 4.96 -7.96 10.10
N ASP A 14 3.96 -8.00 10.98
CA ASP A 14 2.56 -8.18 10.58
C ASP A 14 2.08 -7.01 9.69
N ALA A 15 2.42 -5.76 10.03
CA ALA A 15 2.06 -4.61 9.20
C ALA A 15 2.66 -4.69 7.79
N GLN A 16 3.92 -5.12 7.65
CA GLN A 16 4.58 -5.35 6.37
C GLN A 16 3.93 -6.48 5.58
N GLN A 17 3.60 -7.60 6.25
CA GLN A 17 2.94 -8.73 5.59
C GLN A 17 1.56 -8.32 5.06
N ARG A 18 0.78 -7.59 5.86
CA ARG A 18 -0.54 -7.07 5.46
C ARG A 18 -0.43 -6.07 4.31
N LEU A 19 0.57 -5.20 4.30
CA LEU A 19 0.83 -4.28 3.18
C LEU A 19 1.13 -5.07 1.89
N ARG A 20 2.02 -6.07 1.95
CA ARG A 20 2.35 -6.91 0.81
C ARG A 20 1.12 -7.63 0.24
N ARG A 21 0.27 -8.17 1.12
CA ARG A 21 -1.02 -8.79 0.73
C ARG A 21 -1.94 -7.77 0.06
N ALA A 22 -2.05 -6.56 0.60
CA ALA A 22 -2.87 -5.50 0.01
C ALA A 22 -2.39 -5.13 -1.42
N CYS A 23 -1.07 -4.98 -1.62
CA CYS A 23 -0.51 -4.73 -2.95
C CYS A 23 -0.80 -5.88 -3.94
N SER A 24 -0.73 -7.13 -3.48
CA SER A 24 -1.11 -8.30 -4.30
C SER A 24 -2.59 -8.27 -4.70
N GLN A 25 -3.48 -7.92 -3.77
CA GLN A 25 -4.91 -7.76 -4.05
C GLN A 25 -5.18 -6.63 -5.04
N ILE A 26 -4.50 -5.49 -4.89
CA ILE A 26 -4.55 -4.36 -5.84
C ILE A 26 -4.21 -4.87 -7.24
N ALA A 27 -3.06 -5.54 -7.43
CA ALA A 27 -2.66 -6.06 -8.73
C ALA A 27 -3.65 -7.08 -9.31
N HIS A 28 -4.22 -7.95 -8.47
CA HIS A 28 -5.23 -8.91 -8.91
C HIS A 28 -6.53 -8.22 -9.35
N ILE A 29 -7.03 -7.25 -8.58
CA ILE A 29 -8.27 -6.52 -8.87
C ILE A 29 -8.10 -5.63 -10.10
N SER A 30 -6.94 -4.97 -10.28
CA SER A 30 -6.66 -4.17 -11.48
C SER A 30 -6.78 -4.99 -12.76
N ARG A 31 -6.23 -6.22 -12.78
CA ARG A 31 -6.40 -7.14 -13.93
C ARG A 31 -7.86 -7.51 -14.18
N ARG A 32 -8.64 -7.71 -13.11
CA ARG A 32 -10.09 -7.99 -13.23
C ARG A 32 -10.87 -6.78 -13.74
N LEU A 33 -10.49 -5.56 -13.33
CA LEU A 33 -11.07 -4.31 -13.79
C LEU A 33 -10.83 -4.12 -15.29
N GLU A 34 -9.61 -4.34 -15.77
CA GLU A 34 -9.28 -4.30 -17.20
C GLU A 34 -10.14 -5.29 -18.01
N ALA A 35 -10.24 -6.54 -17.56
CA ALA A 35 -11.09 -7.53 -18.21
C ALA A 35 -12.58 -7.14 -18.20
N ALA A 36 -13.08 -6.52 -17.13
CA ALA A 36 -14.45 -6.04 -17.05
C ALA A 36 -14.69 -4.84 -17.99
N ARG A 37 -13.74 -3.91 -18.09
CA ARG A 37 -13.79 -2.78 -19.02
C ARG A 37 -13.78 -3.25 -20.47
N PHE A 38 -12.94 -4.22 -20.81
CA PHE A 38 -12.90 -4.83 -22.14
C PHE A 38 -14.24 -5.47 -22.53
N ARG A 39 -14.87 -6.23 -21.62
CA ARG A 39 -16.19 -6.83 -21.88
C ARG A 39 -17.29 -5.78 -21.98
N TYR A 40 -17.21 -4.72 -21.18
CA TYR A 40 -18.14 -3.60 -21.28
C TYR A 40 -18.06 -2.90 -22.64
N SER A 41 -16.85 -2.63 -23.14
CA SER A 41 -16.67 -2.02 -24.47
C SER A 41 -17.15 -2.94 -25.60
N ALA A 42 -16.89 -4.25 -25.52
CA ALA A 42 -17.41 -5.21 -26.50
C ALA A 42 -18.95 -5.24 -26.51
N ALA A 43 -19.58 -5.34 -25.34
CA ALA A 43 -21.03 -5.35 -25.22
C ALA A 43 -21.71 -4.03 -25.66
N ALA A 44 -20.97 -2.92 -25.69
CA ALA A 44 -21.46 -1.66 -26.24
C ALA A 44 -21.51 -1.67 -27.77
N GLY A 45 -20.61 -2.41 -28.44
CA GLY A 45 -20.61 -2.61 -29.89
C GLY A 45 -21.70 -3.59 -30.36
N ASP A 46 -22.04 -4.58 -29.54
CA ASP A 46 -22.99 -5.65 -29.89
C ASP A 46 -24.46 -5.33 -29.53
N GLU A 47 -24.77 -4.10 -29.09
CA GLU A 47 -26.09 -3.66 -28.58
C GLU A 47 -26.69 -4.53 -27.45
N ASN A 48 -25.88 -5.38 -26.80
CA ASN A 48 -26.32 -6.30 -25.76
C ASN A 48 -26.48 -5.58 -24.40
N CYS A 49 -27.65 -4.95 -24.21
CA CYS A 49 -27.94 -4.11 -23.05
C CYS A 49 -27.79 -4.84 -21.69
N PRO A 50 -28.27 -6.08 -21.49
CA PRO A 50 -28.08 -6.81 -20.22
C PRO A 50 -26.60 -7.07 -19.91
N LEU A 51 -25.82 -7.55 -20.89
CA LEU A 51 -24.39 -7.84 -20.70
C LEU A 51 -23.60 -6.57 -20.40
N ARG A 52 -23.97 -5.46 -21.05
CA ARG A 52 -23.39 -4.13 -20.80
C ARG A 52 -23.64 -3.68 -19.37
N LEU A 53 -24.86 -3.82 -18.86
CA LEU A 53 -25.19 -3.46 -17.48
C LEU A 53 -24.41 -4.30 -16.45
N VAL A 54 -24.33 -5.61 -16.66
CA VAL A 54 -23.56 -6.51 -15.79
C VAL A 54 -22.08 -6.13 -15.78
N SER A 55 -21.51 -5.83 -16.95
CA SER A 55 -20.11 -5.44 -17.07
C SER A 55 -19.84 -4.08 -16.40
N LYS A 56 -20.76 -3.10 -16.56
CA LYS A 56 -20.69 -1.80 -15.88
C LYS A 56 -20.69 -1.96 -14.35
N ASN A 57 -21.58 -2.80 -13.82
CA ASN A 57 -21.64 -3.06 -12.37
C ASN A 57 -20.35 -3.69 -11.87
N ARG A 58 -19.76 -4.62 -12.63
CA ARG A 58 -18.45 -5.22 -12.29
C ARG A 58 -17.33 -4.20 -12.28
N VAL A 59 -17.29 -3.28 -13.24
CA VAL A 59 -16.32 -2.17 -13.28
C VAL A 59 -16.45 -1.34 -12.00
N MET A 60 -17.66 -0.88 -11.68
CA MET A 60 -17.91 -0.05 -10.49
C MET A 60 -17.50 -0.74 -9.18
N VAL A 61 -17.83 -2.03 -9.03
CA VAL A 61 -17.41 -2.81 -7.85
C VAL A 61 -15.88 -2.93 -7.78
N CYS A 62 -15.22 -3.24 -8.90
CA CYS A 62 -13.76 -3.37 -8.89
C CYS A 62 -13.07 -2.04 -8.54
N GLU A 63 -13.55 -0.91 -9.07
CA GLU A 63 -13.04 0.42 -8.72
C GLU A 63 -13.22 0.72 -7.23
N GLY A 64 -14.41 0.49 -6.68
CA GLY A 64 -14.67 0.71 -5.25
C GLY A 64 -13.77 -0.13 -4.34
N VAL A 65 -13.59 -1.42 -4.66
CA VAL A 65 -12.72 -2.31 -3.88
C VAL A 65 -11.24 -1.91 -4.05
N LEU A 66 -10.83 -1.49 -5.25
CA LEU A 66 -9.46 -1.02 -5.52
C LEU A 66 -9.15 0.23 -4.69
N THR A 67 -10.06 1.21 -4.65
CA THR A 67 -9.94 2.40 -3.80
C THR A 67 -9.80 2.03 -2.33
N ALA A 68 -10.60 1.08 -1.84
CA ALA A 68 -10.52 0.63 -0.45
C ALA A 68 -9.15 -0.01 -0.14
N TYR A 69 -8.60 -0.85 -1.03
CA TYR A 69 -7.28 -1.43 -0.84
C TYR A 69 -6.15 -0.40 -0.91
N PHE A 70 -6.23 0.59 -1.78
CA PHE A 70 -5.26 1.69 -1.79
C PHE A 70 -5.26 2.45 -0.46
N GLN A 71 -6.44 2.80 0.06
CA GLN A 71 -6.55 3.45 1.37
C GLN A 71 -5.99 2.57 2.49
N TYR A 72 -6.26 1.26 2.46
CA TYR A 72 -5.74 0.31 3.43
C TYR A 72 -4.21 0.20 3.36
N ALA A 73 -3.64 0.10 2.15
CA ALA A 73 -2.21 0.05 1.92
C ALA A 73 -1.53 1.32 2.46
N SER A 74 -2.05 2.51 2.16
CA SER A 74 -1.53 3.78 2.71
C SER A 74 -1.58 3.82 4.24
N ARG A 75 -2.66 3.30 4.85
CA ARG A 75 -2.75 3.21 6.33
C ARG A 75 -1.67 2.27 6.91
N LYS A 76 -1.41 1.13 6.27
CA LYS A 76 -0.38 0.19 6.71
C LYS A 76 1.03 0.74 6.50
N GLU A 77 1.29 1.45 5.41
CA GLU A 77 2.56 2.16 5.20
C GLU A 77 2.83 3.19 6.31
N ARG A 78 1.84 4.01 6.68
CA ARG A 78 1.99 4.95 7.80
C ARG A 78 2.23 4.25 9.13
N THR A 79 1.60 3.09 9.34
CA THR A 79 1.81 2.27 10.54
C THR A 79 3.26 1.78 10.62
N ILE A 80 3.79 1.26 9.49
CA ILE A 80 5.20 0.82 9.39
C ILE A 80 6.15 1.98 9.67
N LYS A 81 5.93 3.15 9.07
CA LYS A 81 6.76 4.35 9.31
C LYS A 81 6.76 4.75 10.77
N ARG A 82 5.59 4.73 11.43
CA ARG A 82 5.47 5.04 12.86
C ARG A 82 6.24 4.05 13.72
N ILE A 83 6.05 2.75 13.52
CA ILE A 83 6.73 1.71 14.32
C ILE A 83 8.24 1.79 14.12
N ARG A 84 8.72 2.00 12.89
CA ARG A 84 10.14 2.22 12.62
C ARG A 84 10.69 3.45 13.35
N LYS A 85 9.95 4.56 13.36
CA LYS A 85 10.37 5.75 14.12
C LYS A 85 10.56 5.43 15.61
N ILE A 86 9.63 4.70 16.22
CA ILE A 86 9.73 4.30 17.63
C ILE A 86 10.93 3.38 17.86
N LEU A 87 11.15 2.40 16.97
CA LEU A 87 12.23 1.42 17.12
C LEU A 87 13.63 2.00 16.90
N PHE A 88 13.79 3.00 16.03
CA PHE A 88 15.10 3.45 15.56
C PHE A 88 15.42 4.92 15.86
N VAL A 89 14.44 5.77 16.18
CA VAL A 89 14.66 7.20 16.45
C VAL A 89 14.42 7.55 17.92
N GLU A 90 13.51 6.83 18.60
CA GLU A 90 13.33 6.98 20.05
C GLU A 90 14.25 6.05 20.86
N GLY A 91 15.05 5.21 20.19
CA GLY A 91 15.99 4.26 20.78
C GLY A 91 17.47 4.63 20.63
N GLU A 92 17.78 5.67 19.84
CA GLU A 92 19.11 6.25 19.70
C GLU A 92 19.06 7.60 20.45
N GLU A 93 19.78 7.71 21.57
CA GLU A 93 20.15 9.01 22.13
C GLU A 93 20.84 9.79 21.00
N GLU A 94 20.45 11.05 20.79
CA GLU A 94 21.00 11.94 19.76
C GLU A 94 22.54 11.98 19.87
N GLU A 95 23.24 11.19 19.05
CA GLU A 95 24.66 11.46 18.78
C GLU A 95 24.68 12.66 17.83
N GLU A 96 24.85 13.83 18.44
CA GLU A 96 25.18 15.09 17.80
C GLU A 96 26.47 14.88 17.00
N TYR A 97 26.36 14.66 15.68
CA TYR A 97 27.52 14.66 14.80
C TYR A 97 28.00 16.11 14.70
N GLU A 98 29.03 16.47 15.48
CA GLU A 98 29.86 17.64 15.16
C GLU A 98 30.44 17.41 13.76
N SER A 99 29.99 18.19 12.78
CA SER A 99 30.64 18.23 11.48
C SER A 99 31.95 18.99 11.67
N GLU A 100 33.07 18.28 11.72
CA GLU A 100 34.37 18.89 11.49
C GLU A 100 34.38 19.38 10.03
N GLU A 101 34.24 20.69 9.85
CA GLU A 101 34.54 21.36 8.58
C GLU A 101 36.06 21.25 8.36
N GLU A 102 36.49 20.32 7.51
CA GLU A 102 37.84 20.35 6.94
C GLU A 102 37.88 21.42 5.84
N ASP A 103 38.24 22.64 6.26
CA ASP A 103 38.88 23.62 5.40
C ASP A 103 40.26 23.08 4.99
N ASP A 104 40.38 22.55 3.77
CA ASP A 104 41.69 22.33 3.12
C ASP A 104 41.78 23.17 1.83
N ASP A 105 42.06 24.45 2.04
CA ASP A 105 42.72 25.34 1.07
C ASP A 105 44.24 25.13 1.17
N ALA A 106 44.88 24.59 0.10
CA ALA A 106 46.26 24.93 -0.32
C ALA A 106 46.65 24.30 -1.67
#